data_AF-A0A5N8YZ30-F1
#
_entry.id   AF-A0A5N8YZ30-F1
#
_cell.length_a   1.000
_cell.length_b   1.000
_cell.length_c   1.000
_cell.angle_alpha   90.00
_cell.angle_beta   90.00
_cell.angle_gamma   90.00
#
_symmetry.space_group_name_H-M   'P 1'
#
loop_
_entity.id
_entity.type
_entity.pdbx_description
1 polymer ?
#
loop_
_entity_poly.entity_id
_entity_poly.type
_entity_poly.pdbx_seq_one_letter_code
_entity_poly.pdbx_strand_id
1 'polypeptide(L)' 'MRNKREQGNLAIGRERTNWYDDHSSACTCAECGKRRSAQNRFNSITQGRKVGRNESCPCGSKLKYKKCHGA' A
#
# COMPACT_ATOMS: atom_id res chain seq x y z
N MET A 1 15.63 32.22 40.80
CA MET A 1 16.16 31.45 39.64
C MET A 1 15.12 30.46 39.15
N ARG A 2 14.37 30.76 38.08
CA ARG A 2 13.63 29.74 37.29
C ARG A 2 13.69 30.16 35.84
N ASN A 3 14.53 29.42 35.11
CA ASN A 3 15.02 29.73 33.77
C ASN A 3 14.02 29.26 32.71
N LYS A 4 13.86 30.10 31.68
CA LYS A 4 13.61 29.80 30.26
C LYS A 4 12.70 28.62 29.87
N ARG A 5 11.54 28.97 29.32
CA ARG A 5 11.04 28.59 27.99
C ARG A 5 11.48 27.21 27.49
N GLU A 6 10.57 26.24 27.56
CA GLU A 6 10.53 25.12 26.62
C GLU A 6 9.13 25.04 26.05
N GLN A 7 8.99 25.61 24.85
CA GLN A 7 7.81 25.44 24.01
C GLN A 7 7.82 24.01 23.49
N GLY A 8 7.24 23.08 24.24
CA GLY A 8 6.87 21.76 23.76
C GLY A 8 5.39 21.79 23.44
N ASN A 9 5.05 22.09 22.18
CA ASN A 9 3.69 22.04 21.66
C ASN A 9 3.24 20.56 21.71
N LEU A 10 2.65 20.14 22.83
CA LEU A 10 2.08 18.82 23.00
C LEU A 10 0.80 18.77 22.16
N ALA A 11 0.99 18.54 20.86
CA ALA A 11 -0.08 18.25 19.92
C ALA A 11 -0.66 16.88 20.29
N ILE A 12 -1.58 16.87 21.26
CA ILE A 12 -2.51 15.76 21.46
C ILE A 12 -3.46 15.80 20.26
N GLY A 13 -3.04 15.14 19.19
CA GLY A 13 -3.77 15.14 17.95
C GLY A 13 -3.15 14.22 16.90
N ARG A 14 -3.77 13.04 16.76
CA ARG A 14 -4.06 12.37 15.47
C ARG A 14 -2.88 12.19 14.50
N GLU A 15 -2.23 11.04 14.59
CA GLU A 15 -1.62 10.43 13.40
C GLU A 15 -1.94 8.94 13.35
N ARG A 16 -3.03 8.62 12.64
CA ARG A 16 -3.04 7.39 11.84
C ARG A 16 -1.96 7.62 10.80
N THR A 17 -0.70 7.34 11.11
CA THR A 17 0.32 7.15 10.09
C THR A 17 -0.21 6.03 9.22
N ASN A 18 -0.79 6.40 8.07
CA ASN A 18 -1.08 5.42 7.04
C ASN A 18 0.28 4.74 6.80
N TRP A 19 0.29 3.41 6.86
CA TRP A 19 1.44 2.51 6.65
C TRP A 19 2.33 2.82 5.41
N TYR A 20 1.94 3.81 4.61
CA TYR A 20 2.52 4.23 3.34
C TYR A 20 3.47 5.44 3.38
N ASP A 21 3.68 6.11 4.51
CA ASP A 21 4.46 7.36 4.52
C ASP A 21 6.00 7.19 4.56
N ASP A 22 6.52 6.06 5.07
CA ASP A 22 7.97 5.82 5.15
C ASP A 22 8.55 5.07 3.93
N HIS A 23 7.85 5.04 2.80
CA HIS A 23 8.33 4.30 1.62
C HIS A 23 8.23 5.18 0.38
N SER A 24 9.33 5.89 0.10
CA SER A 24 9.53 6.59 -1.17
C SER A 24 9.25 5.65 -2.34
N SER A 25 8.65 6.13 -3.42
CA SER A 25 8.31 5.31 -4.60
C SER A 25 9.53 4.63 -5.24
N ALA A 26 10.73 5.16 -4.98
CA ALA A 26 12.03 4.61 -5.37
C ALA A 26 12.60 3.56 -4.39
N CYS A 27 11.87 3.18 -3.33
CA CYS A 27 12.35 2.21 -2.35
C CYS A 27 12.61 0.84 -2.99
N THR A 28 13.82 0.31 -2.77
CA THR A 28 14.34 -0.96 -3.32
C THR A 28 14.38 -2.09 -2.28
N CYS A 29 13.75 -1.92 -1.11
CA CYS A 29 13.75 -2.96 -0.08
C CYS A 29 13.07 -4.26 -0.56
N ALA A 30 13.45 -5.40 0.04
CA ALA A 30 13.01 -6.73 -0.40
C ALA A 30 11.47 -6.87 -0.43
N GLU A 31 10.76 -6.32 0.55
CA GLU A 31 9.31 -6.38 0.64
C GLU A 31 8.62 -5.51 -0.44
N CYS A 32 9.18 -4.34 -0.77
CA CYS A 32 8.71 -3.52 -1.88
C CYS A 32 8.95 -4.20 -3.24
N GLY A 33 10.09 -4.88 -3.39
CA GLY A 33 10.40 -5.69 -4.58
C GLY A 33 9.37 -6.81 -4.78
N LYS A 34 9.03 -7.55 -3.73
CA LYS A 34 8.01 -8.62 -3.78
C LYS A 34 6.63 -8.07 -4.18
N ARG A 35 6.18 -6.98 -3.57
CA ARG A 35 4.90 -6.34 -3.90
C ARG A 35 4.86 -5.85 -5.35
N ARG A 36 5.93 -5.20 -5.83
CA ARG A 36 6.03 -4.73 -7.21
C ARG A 36 6.05 -5.87 -8.21
N SER A 37 6.80 -6.94 -7.93
CA SER A 37 6.80 -8.14 -8.76
C SER A 37 5.43 -8.82 -8.83
N ALA A 38 4.71 -8.90 -7.71
CA ALA A 38 3.35 -9.43 -7.69
C ALA A 38 2.37 -8.57 -8.51
N GLN A 39 2.45 -7.25 -8.37
CA GLN A 39 1.64 -6.31 -9.16
C GLN A 39 1.99 -6.36 -10.65
N ASN A 40 3.27 -6.40 -11.01
CA ASN A 40 3.73 -6.53 -12.39
C ASN A 40 3.25 -7.84 -13.02
N ARG A 41 3.27 -8.94 -12.27
CA ARG A 41 2.71 -10.23 -12.74
C ARG A 41 1.21 -10.09 -13.02
N PHE A 42 0.46 -9.44 -12.14
CA PHE A 42 -0.96 -9.19 -12.35
C PHE A 42 -1.22 -8.30 -13.58
N ASN A 43 -0.45 -7.22 -13.75
CA ASN A 43 -0.54 -6.33 -14.91
C ASN A 43 -0.20 -7.06 -16.22
N SER A 44 0.81 -7.93 -16.21
CA SER A 44 1.20 -8.75 -17.35
C SER A 44 0.10 -9.73 -17.76
N ILE A 45 -0.55 -10.38 -16.80
CA ILE A 45 -1.66 -11.33 -17.09
C ILE A 45 -2.91 -10.57 -17.59
N THR A 46 -3.20 -9.40 -17.02
CA THR A 46 -4.37 -8.62 -17.44
C THR A 46 -4.14 -7.90 -18.75
N GLN A 47 -2.90 -7.61 -19.15
CA GLN A 47 -2.55 -6.86 -20.35
C GLN A 47 -3.34 -5.55 -20.49
N GLY A 48 -3.69 -4.91 -19.37
CA GLY A 48 -4.54 -3.71 -19.36
C GLY A 48 -6.04 -3.95 -19.59
N ARG A 49 -6.49 -5.20 -19.68
CA ARG A 49 -7.92 -5.55 -19.68
C ARG A 49 -8.54 -5.17 -18.34
N LYS A 50 -9.68 -4.47 -18.41
CA LYS A 50 -10.53 -4.24 -17.23
C LYS A 50 -11.13 -5.56 -16.77
N VAL A 51 -10.72 -6.03 -15.59
CA VAL A 51 -11.30 -7.21 -14.93
C VAL A 51 -12.50 -6.77 -14.10
N GLY A 52 -13.67 -7.33 -14.37
CA GLY A 52 -14.89 -7.06 -13.63
C GLY A 52 -14.79 -7.50 -12.17
N ARG A 53 -15.41 -6.74 -11.26
CA ARG A 53 -15.38 -6.99 -9.81
C ARG A 53 -15.85 -8.40 -9.40
N ASN A 54 -16.78 -8.99 -10.15
CA ASN A 54 -17.31 -10.34 -9.91
C ASN A 54 -16.67 -11.43 -10.77
N GLU A 55 -15.81 -11.10 -11.75
CA GLU A 55 -15.12 -12.09 -12.58
C GLU A 55 -14.06 -12.85 -11.76
N SER A 56 -13.67 -14.03 -12.25
CA SER A 56 -12.58 -14.80 -11.68
C SER A 56 -11.27 -14.01 -11.71
N CYS A 57 -10.52 -14.04 -10.61
CA CYS A 57 -9.28 -13.30 -10.50
C CYS A 57 -8.20 -13.92 -11.42
N PRO A 58 -7.56 -13.13 -12.29
CA PRO A 58 -6.60 -13.63 -13.29
C PRO A 58 -5.29 -14.15 -12.68
N CYS A 59 -5.06 -13.97 -11.37
CA CYS A 59 -3.92 -14.56 -10.66
C CYS A 59 -4.00 -16.09 -10.49
N GLY A 60 -5.12 -16.72 -10.88
CA GLY A 60 -5.31 -18.18 -10.79
C GLY A 60 -5.92 -18.67 -9.47
N SER A 61 -6.25 -17.78 -8.53
CA SER A 61 -6.77 -18.16 -7.21
C SER A 61 -8.23 -18.66 -7.20
N LYS A 62 -8.91 -18.72 -8.35
CA LYS A 62 -10.34 -19.12 -8.52
C LYS A 62 -11.37 -18.31 -7.71
N LEU A 63 -10.92 -17.32 -6.94
CA LEU A 63 -11.76 -16.36 -6.23
C LEU A 63 -12.24 -15.25 -7.18
N LYS A 64 -13.38 -14.64 -6.86
CA LYS A 64 -13.82 -13.40 -7.54
C LYS A 64 -12.78 -12.30 -7.34
N TYR A 65 -12.57 -11.43 -8.33
CA TYR A 65 -11.58 -10.35 -8.29
C TYR A 65 -11.70 -9.51 -7.00
N LYS A 66 -12.93 -9.14 -6.60
CA LYS A 66 -13.21 -8.40 -5.35
C LYS A 66 -12.82 -9.09 -4.04
N LYS A 67 -12.62 -10.40 -4.05
CA LYS A 67 -12.22 -11.20 -2.89
C LYS A 67 -10.73 -11.54 -2.91
N CYS A 68 -9.99 -11.00 -3.87
CA CYS A 68 -8.59 -11.33 -4.10
C CYS A 68 -7.80 -10.03 -4.32
N HIS A 69 -7.58 -9.62 -5.57
CA HIS A 69 -6.76 -8.44 -5.91
C HIS A 69 -7.55 -7.13 -6.06
N GLY A 70 -8.88 -7.16 -5.88
CA GLY A 70 -9.76 -5.98 -5.97
C GLY A 70 -10.31 -5.52 -4.60
N ALA A 71 -9.60 -5.84 -3.52
CA ALA A 71 -9.86 -5.36 -2.16
C ALA A 71 -9.18 -4.01 -1.93
#